data_AF-A0AAV2HK32-F1
#
_entry.id   AF-A0AAV2HK32-F1
#
_cell.length_a   1.000
_cell.length_b   1.000
_cell.length_c   1.000
_cell.angle_alpha   90.00
_cell.angle_beta   90.00
_cell.angle_gamma   90.00
#
_symmetry.space_group_name_H-M   'P 1'
#
loop_
_entity.id
_entity.type
_entity.pdbx_description
1 polymer ?
#
loop_
_entity_poly.entity_id
_entity_poly.type
_entity_poly.pdbx_seq_one_letter_code
_entity_poly.pdbx_strand_id
1 'polypeptide(L)'
;ILNVHSLSCIYHAPGFACNKYLTMSRDFIPPSHYDPTVVALEKTIELAKNSGAAPDLVEALEGVRNLVTEREEYTLNTTTKESETCRDIIEKTNKHDWETPFQEGKTTWLLKPFMMSGALEGQFLKAVLSLQKAKRILDIGMFSGYSALSMAEALPGQGEIFLL
;
A
#
# COMPACT_ATOMS: atom_id res chain seq x y z
N ILE A 1 25.61 -2.99 -12.56
CA ILE A 1 26.11 -3.58 -11.30
C ILE A 1 26.15 -2.45 -10.27
N LEU A 2 25.00 -2.17 -9.65
CA LEU A 2 24.93 -1.40 -8.42
C LEU A 2 24.68 -2.40 -7.30
N ASN A 3 25.58 -2.43 -6.35
CA ASN A 3 25.65 -3.42 -5.30
C ASN A 3 24.51 -3.19 -4.29
N VAL A 4 23.51 -4.09 -4.29
CA VAL A 4 22.24 -3.97 -3.52
C VAL A 4 22.43 -4.20 -2.01
N HIS A 5 23.68 -4.32 -1.53
CA HIS A 5 24.00 -4.61 -0.13
C HIS A 5 23.82 -3.44 0.85
N SER A 6 23.38 -2.24 0.44
CA SER A 6 23.27 -1.07 1.34
C SER A 6 21.86 -0.69 1.81
N LEU A 7 20.80 -1.38 1.36
CA LEU A 7 19.41 -1.07 1.75
C LEU A 7 18.90 -1.83 2.99
N SER A 8 19.77 -2.56 3.70
CA SER A 8 19.41 -3.41 4.85
C SER A 8 19.00 -2.66 6.13
N CYS A 9 18.92 -1.33 6.12
CA CYS A 9 18.81 -0.54 7.36
C CYS A 9 17.44 0.09 7.65
N ILE A 10 16.40 -0.09 6.82
CA ILE A 10 15.15 0.67 7.02
C ILE A 10 14.02 -0.14 7.72
N TYR A 11 14.02 -1.48 7.70
CA TYR A 11 12.81 -2.24 8.08
C TYR A 11 12.96 -3.33 9.14
N HIS A 12 14.04 -3.34 9.94
CA HIS A 12 14.16 -4.26 11.08
C HIS A 12 13.48 -3.68 12.35
N ALA A 13 12.14 -3.68 12.38
CA ALA A 13 11.38 -3.49 13.62
C ALA A 13 10.68 -4.83 13.98
N PRO A 14 11.16 -5.56 15.00
CA PRO A 14 10.54 -6.83 15.40
C PRO A 14 9.24 -6.55 16.18
N GLY A 15 8.10 -7.09 15.72
CA GLY A 15 6.88 -7.16 16.55
C GLY A 15 5.51 -6.94 15.88
N PHE A 16 5.42 -6.71 14.57
CA PHE A 16 4.13 -6.45 13.93
C PHE A 16 3.39 -7.74 13.51
N ALA A 17 2.72 -8.40 14.46
CA ALA A 17 1.72 -9.40 14.16
C ALA A 17 0.40 -8.72 13.74
N CYS A 18 0.13 -8.68 12.43
CA CYS A 18 -1.03 -8.04 11.80
C CYS A 18 -2.29 -8.95 11.79
N ASN A 19 -2.41 -9.91 12.72
CA ASN A 19 -3.31 -11.06 12.52
C ASN A 19 -4.59 -11.06 13.37
N LYS A 20 -5.08 -9.90 13.84
CA LYS A 20 -6.24 -9.86 14.75
C LYS A 20 -7.42 -8.96 14.38
N TYR A 21 -7.42 -8.28 13.22
CA TYR A 21 -8.46 -7.29 12.88
C TYR A 21 -9.39 -7.71 11.73
N LEU A 22 -9.70 -9.01 11.61
CA LEU A 22 -10.59 -9.56 10.57
C LEU A 22 -12.11 -9.44 10.87
N THR A 23 -12.55 -8.38 11.53
CA THR A 23 -13.99 -8.19 11.84
C THR A 23 -14.50 -6.78 11.55
N MET A 24 -14.30 -6.27 10.33
CA MET A 24 -15.14 -5.22 9.74
C MET A 24 -15.41 -5.58 8.27
N SER A 25 -16.62 -5.26 7.79
CA SER A 25 -17.24 -5.60 6.50
C SER A 25 -16.29 -5.88 5.32
N ARG A 26 -16.52 -7.02 4.64
CA ARG A 26 -15.66 -7.68 3.65
C ARG A 26 -15.39 -6.94 2.33
N ASP A 27 -15.89 -5.74 2.11
CA ASP A 27 -16.02 -5.22 0.74
C ASP A 27 -15.04 -4.09 0.35
N PHE A 28 -14.26 -3.53 1.30
CA PHE A 28 -13.14 -2.64 0.99
C PHE A 28 -12.25 -2.44 2.23
N ILE A 29 -11.01 -2.91 2.19
CA ILE A 29 -10.00 -2.52 3.18
C ILE A 29 -9.33 -1.27 2.61
N PRO A 30 -9.57 -0.07 3.18
CA PRO A 30 -8.93 1.13 2.68
C PRO A 30 -7.40 1.00 2.79
N PRO A 31 -6.61 1.49 1.82
CA PRO A 31 -5.15 1.41 1.87
C PRO A 31 -4.55 1.95 3.18
N SER A 32 -5.17 2.97 3.78
CA SER A 32 -4.81 3.48 5.12
C SER A 32 -4.79 2.43 6.23
N HIS A 33 -5.49 1.31 6.10
CA HIS A 33 -5.45 0.22 7.08
C HIS A 33 -4.04 -0.37 7.23
N TYR A 34 -3.20 -0.25 6.20
CA TYR A 34 -1.82 -0.72 6.27
C TYR A 34 -0.79 0.40 6.55
N ASP A 35 -1.22 1.65 6.70
CA ASP A 35 -0.33 2.73 7.13
C ASP A 35 0.10 2.48 8.58
N PRO A 36 1.42 2.36 8.87
CA PRO A 36 1.90 2.08 10.22
C PRO A 36 1.44 3.12 11.25
N THR A 37 1.20 4.37 10.82
CA THR A 37 0.67 5.45 11.64
C THR A 37 -0.78 5.20 12.02
N VAL A 38 -1.61 4.78 11.07
CA VAL A 38 -3.03 4.45 11.31
C VAL A 38 -3.13 3.21 12.19
N VAL A 39 -2.33 2.18 11.93
CA VAL A 39 -2.25 0.98 12.78
C VAL A 39 -1.83 1.34 14.21
N ALA A 40 -0.85 2.23 14.39
CA ALA A 40 -0.45 2.69 15.71
C ALA A 40 -1.55 3.52 16.39
N LEU A 41 -2.25 4.37 15.64
CA LEU A 41 -3.37 5.18 16.14
C LEU A 41 -4.54 4.30 16.58
N GLU A 42 -4.93 3.30 15.80
CA GLU A 42 -5.97 2.34 16.15
C GLU A 42 -5.63 1.61 17.46
N LYS A 43 -4.40 1.12 17.60
CA LYS A 43 -3.93 0.52 18.87
C LYS A 43 -3.98 1.49 20.04
N THR A 44 -3.67 2.77 19.80
CA THR A 44 -3.70 3.82 20.81
C THR A 44 -5.13 4.12 21.26
N ILE A 45 -6.08 4.18 20.31
CA ILE A 45 -7.52 4.32 20.60
C ILE A 45 -8.01 3.14 21.47
N GLU A 46 -7.66 1.91 21.08
CA GLU A 46 -8.03 0.72 21.86
C GLU A 46 -7.42 0.71 23.26
N LEU A 47 -6.15 1.11 23.38
CA LEU A 47 -5.50 1.23 24.69
C LEU A 47 -6.22 2.27 25.56
N ALA A 48 -6.53 3.45 25.01
CA ALA A 48 -7.22 4.53 25.74
C ALA A 48 -8.60 4.09 26.23
N LYS A 49 -9.36 3.38 25.39
CA LYS A 49 -10.65 2.79 25.76
C LYS A 49 -10.50 1.79 26.92
N ASN A 50 -9.53 0.88 26.80
CA ASN A 50 -9.31 -0.17 27.80
C ASN A 50 -8.74 0.35 29.13
N SER A 51 -8.02 1.48 29.12
CA SER A 51 -7.50 2.10 30.33
C SER A 51 -8.51 2.98 31.07
N GLY A 52 -9.73 3.16 30.52
CA GLY A 52 -10.71 4.09 31.07
C GLY A 52 -10.29 5.56 30.94
N ALA A 53 -9.62 5.91 29.83
CA ALA A 53 -9.24 7.28 29.54
C ALA A 53 -10.49 8.19 29.46
N ALA A 54 -10.27 9.50 29.65
CA ALA A 54 -11.34 10.47 29.60
C ALA A 54 -12.08 10.42 28.22
N PRO A 55 -13.42 10.49 28.18
CA PRO A 55 -14.19 10.32 26.94
C PRO A 55 -13.80 11.31 25.83
N ASP A 56 -13.48 12.54 26.20
CA ASP A 56 -13.02 13.61 25.32
C ASP A 56 -11.67 13.28 24.65
N LEU A 57 -10.75 12.60 25.36
CA LEU A 57 -9.51 12.11 24.77
C LEU A 57 -9.76 11.02 23.72
N VAL A 58 -10.66 10.06 24.01
CA VAL A 58 -11.01 9.00 23.06
C VAL A 58 -11.68 9.60 21.82
N GLU A 59 -12.61 10.54 22.00
CA GLU A 59 -13.26 11.28 20.92
C GLU A 59 -12.24 12.04 20.06
N ALA A 60 -11.28 12.72 20.69
CA ALA A 60 -10.22 13.42 19.97
C ALA A 60 -9.37 12.48 19.11
N LEU A 61 -8.99 11.30 19.64
CA LEU A 61 -8.21 10.30 18.90
C LEU A 61 -9.00 9.71 17.72
N GLU A 62 -10.29 9.43 17.92
CA GLU A 62 -11.18 8.97 16.84
C GLU A 62 -11.37 10.06 15.78
N GLY A 63 -11.42 11.33 16.18
CA GLY A 63 -11.40 12.48 15.27
C GLY A 63 -10.15 12.51 14.40
N VAL A 64 -8.96 12.26 14.98
CA VAL A 64 -7.71 12.17 14.21
C VAL A 64 -7.75 11.02 13.20
N ARG A 65 -8.26 9.85 13.59
CA ARG A 65 -8.43 8.70 12.68
C ARG A 65 -9.36 9.07 11.52
N ASN A 66 -10.49 9.71 11.82
CA ASN A 66 -11.47 10.11 10.81
C ASN A 66 -10.88 11.11 9.81
N LEU A 67 -10.07 12.07 10.25
CA LEU A 67 -9.39 13.02 9.34
C LEU A 67 -8.49 12.31 8.32
N VAL A 68 -7.83 11.20 8.73
CA VAL A 68 -7.00 10.41 7.82
C VAL A 68 -7.88 9.70 6.78
N THR A 69 -8.99 9.11 7.21
CA THR A 69 -9.95 8.43 6.32
C THR A 69 -10.58 9.42 5.34
N GLU A 70 -11.08 10.57 5.81
CA GLU A 70 -11.70 11.59 4.96
C GLU A 70 -10.73 12.14 3.92
N ARG A 71 -9.47 12.36 4.30
CA ARG A 71 -8.41 12.77 3.35
C ARG A 71 -8.21 11.73 2.26
N GLU A 72 -8.11 10.46 2.63
CA GLU A 72 -7.91 9.37 1.68
C GLU A 72 -9.11 9.25 0.73
N GLU A 73 -10.34 9.22 1.27
CA GLU A 73 -11.57 9.19 0.50
C GLU A 73 -11.66 10.37 -0.48
N TYR A 74 -11.35 11.58 -0.03
CA TYR A 74 -11.30 12.75 -0.90
C TYR A 74 -10.32 12.51 -2.06
N THR A 75 -9.07 12.15 -1.76
CA THR A 75 -8.05 11.95 -2.81
C THR A 75 -8.43 10.85 -3.80
N LEU A 76 -8.97 9.73 -3.33
CA LEU A 76 -9.39 8.62 -4.19
C LEU A 76 -10.62 8.96 -5.03
N ASN A 77 -11.52 9.80 -4.52
CA ASN A 77 -12.74 10.19 -5.24
C ASN A 77 -12.52 11.35 -6.22
N THR A 78 -11.53 12.21 -5.98
CA THR A 78 -11.22 13.33 -6.87
C THR A 78 -10.06 13.05 -7.84
N THR A 79 -9.40 11.90 -7.72
CA THR A 79 -8.35 11.46 -8.66
C THR A 79 -8.96 10.57 -9.74
N THR A 80 -8.36 10.56 -10.93
CA THR A 80 -8.70 9.62 -12.00
C THR A 80 -8.67 8.17 -11.48
N LYS A 81 -9.67 7.37 -11.84
CA LYS A 81 -9.75 5.98 -11.38
C LYS A 81 -8.73 5.09 -12.11
N GLU A 82 -8.24 4.10 -11.40
CA GLU A 82 -7.42 3.02 -11.97
C GLU A 82 -8.23 2.11 -12.90
N SER A 83 -7.52 1.39 -13.77
CA SER A 83 -8.13 0.39 -14.63
C SER A 83 -8.65 -0.81 -13.83
N GLU A 84 -9.56 -1.57 -14.43
CA GLU A 84 -10.06 -2.81 -13.83
C GLU A 84 -8.93 -3.80 -13.53
N THR A 85 -7.96 -3.94 -14.45
CA THR A 85 -6.81 -4.83 -14.24
C THR A 85 -5.91 -4.37 -13.10
N CYS A 86 -5.71 -3.06 -12.93
CA CYS A 86 -5.00 -2.52 -11.77
C CYS A 86 -5.77 -2.83 -10.46
N ARG A 87 -7.10 -2.65 -10.46
CA ARG A 87 -7.94 -2.97 -9.30
C ARG A 87 -7.88 -4.45 -8.92
N ASP A 88 -7.88 -5.34 -9.91
CA ASP A 88 -7.72 -6.78 -9.71
C ASP A 88 -6.39 -7.13 -9.02
N ILE A 89 -5.29 -6.45 -9.40
CA ILE A 89 -3.99 -6.64 -8.75
C ILE A 89 -4.05 -6.23 -7.28
N ILE A 90 -4.69 -5.10 -6.96
CA ILE A 90 -4.87 -4.65 -5.57
C ILE A 90 -5.62 -5.70 -4.77
N GLU A 91 -6.77 -6.16 -5.28
CA GLU A 91 -7.61 -7.14 -4.60
C GLU A 91 -6.86 -8.46 -4.37
N LYS A 92 -6.18 -8.98 -5.39
CA LYS A 92 -5.39 -10.21 -5.30
C LYS A 92 -4.22 -10.07 -4.34
N THR A 93 -3.52 -8.94 -4.36
CA THR A 93 -2.37 -8.68 -3.47
C THR A 93 -2.81 -8.63 -2.00
N ASN A 94 -3.93 -7.98 -1.71
CA ASN A 94 -4.49 -7.89 -0.35
C ASN A 94 -4.99 -9.23 0.18
N LYS A 95 -5.52 -10.10 -0.69
CA LYS A 95 -6.07 -11.42 -0.31
C LYS A 95 -5.04 -12.55 -0.33
N HIS A 96 -3.86 -12.33 -0.92
CA HIS A 96 -2.84 -13.38 -1.03
C HIS A 96 -2.19 -13.69 0.32
N ASP A 97 -2.00 -14.99 0.58
CA ASP A 97 -1.22 -15.48 1.72
C ASP A 97 0.28 -15.32 1.39
N TRP A 98 0.89 -14.27 1.95
CA TRP A 98 2.31 -13.97 1.77
C TRP A 98 3.20 -14.71 2.79
N GLU A 99 2.62 -15.28 3.84
CA GLU A 99 3.32 -16.06 4.87
C GLU A 99 3.79 -17.40 4.33
N THR A 100 2.93 -18.13 3.62
CA THR A 100 3.26 -19.47 3.09
C THR A 100 4.48 -19.43 2.14
N PRO A 101 4.53 -18.57 1.09
CA PRO A 101 5.69 -18.48 0.21
C PRO A 101 6.99 -18.13 0.95
N PHE A 102 6.90 -17.31 2.01
CA PHE A 102 8.06 -16.96 2.82
C PHE A 102 8.55 -18.15 3.66
N GLN A 103 7.64 -18.88 4.31
CA GLN A 103 7.97 -20.08 5.09
C GLN A 103 8.58 -21.19 4.23
N GLU A 104 8.12 -21.31 2.98
CA GLU A 104 8.67 -22.24 1.99
C GLU A 104 10.01 -21.77 1.37
N GLY A 105 10.49 -20.58 1.75
CA GLY A 105 11.73 -20.00 1.21
C GLY A 105 11.64 -19.55 -0.25
N LYS A 106 10.42 -19.41 -0.81
CA LYS A 106 10.20 -18.90 -2.18
C LYS A 106 10.46 -17.40 -2.28
N THR A 107 10.35 -16.67 -1.18
CA THR A 107 10.69 -15.26 -1.09
C THR A 107 11.80 -15.03 -0.06
N THR A 108 12.73 -14.12 -0.35
CA THR A 108 13.79 -13.74 0.59
C THR A 108 13.24 -12.99 1.81
N TRP A 109 12.11 -12.29 1.62
CA TRP A 109 11.49 -11.43 2.62
C TRP A 109 10.02 -11.83 2.81
N LEU A 110 9.49 -11.56 4.00
CA LEU A 110 8.05 -11.64 4.24
C LEU A 110 7.37 -10.44 3.59
N LEU A 111 6.79 -10.67 2.41
CA LEU A 111 6.09 -9.65 1.66
C LEU A 111 4.78 -9.28 2.36
N LYS A 112 4.39 -8.00 2.26
CA LYS A 112 3.16 -7.49 2.85
C LYS A 112 2.43 -6.60 1.84
N PRO A 113 1.08 -6.56 1.86
CA PRO A 113 0.33 -5.79 0.87
C PRO A 113 0.70 -4.29 0.79
N PHE A 114 1.10 -3.67 1.91
CA PHE A 114 1.56 -2.26 1.94
C PHE A 114 2.85 -1.97 1.18
N MET A 115 3.56 -3.01 0.74
CA MET A 115 4.75 -2.86 -0.11
C MET A 115 4.37 -2.56 -1.57
N MET A 116 3.10 -2.69 -1.95
CA MET A 116 2.58 -2.37 -3.27
C MET A 116 2.24 -0.88 -3.39
N SER A 117 2.43 -0.29 -4.57
CA SER A 117 1.88 1.04 -4.89
C SER A 117 0.35 1.02 -4.93
N GLY A 118 -0.30 2.07 -4.43
CA GLY A 118 -1.74 2.23 -4.48
C GLY A 118 -2.23 2.95 -5.74
N ALA A 119 -3.56 3.14 -5.82
CA ALA A 119 -4.21 3.81 -6.93
C ALA A 119 -3.71 5.24 -7.14
N LEU A 120 -3.51 5.98 -6.06
CA LEU A 120 -3.03 7.36 -6.12
C LEU A 120 -1.61 7.44 -6.70
N GLU A 121 -0.70 6.58 -6.20
CA GLU A 121 0.68 6.52 -6.69
C GLU A 121 0.74 6.08 -8.16
N GLY A 122 -0.08 5.11 -8.57
CA GLY A 122 -0.18 4.69 -9.97
C GLY A 122 -0.59 5.83 -10.90
N GLN A 123 -1.62 6.59 -10.55
CA GLN A 123 -2.06 7.74 -11.35
C GLN A 123 -1.01 8.85 -11.39
N PHE A 124 -0.31 9.08 -10.29
CA PHE A 124 0.81 10.01 -10.26
C PHE A 124 1.92 9.59 -11.23
N LEU A 125 2.35 8.33 -11.19
CA LEU A 125 3.35 7.79 -12.12
C LEU A 125 2.90 7.92 -13.58
N LYS A 126 1.65 7.56 -13.86
CA LYS A 126 1.03 7.70 -15.20
C LYS A 126 1.06 9.15 -15.70
N ALA A 127 0.74 10.11 -14.83
CA ALA A 127 0.78 11.53 -15.15
C ALA A 127 2.22 12.00 -15.47
N VAL A 128 3.19 11.63 -14.63
CA VAL A 128 4.61 11.96 -14.84
C VAL A 128 5.11 11.40 -16.18
N LEU A 129 4.83 10.13 -16.47
CA LEU A 129 5.25 9.47 -17.71
C LEU A 129 4.61 10.11 -18.95
N SER A 130 3.33 10.47 -18.85
CA SER A 130 2.60 11.14 -19.92
C SER A 130 3.18 12.53 -20.22
N LEU A 131 3.52 13.29 -19.17
CA LEU A 131 4.18 14.60 -19.29
C LEU A 131 5.57 14.48 -19.92
N GLN A 132 6.33 13.45 -19.55
CA GLN A 132 7.66 13.18 -20.10
C GLN A 132 7.64 12.55 -21.50
N LYS A 133 6.47 12.09 -21.98
CA LYS A 133 6.33 11.30 -23.21
C LYS A 133 7.28 10.10 -23.22
N ALA A 134 7.34 9.40 -22.09
CA ALA A 134 8.22 8.26 -21.91
C ALA A 134 7.95 7.18 -22.98
N LYS A 135 9.04 6.55 -23.45
CA LYS A 135 8.97 5.41 -24.39
C LYS A 135 9.59 4.14 -23.81
N ARG A 136 10.42 4.28 -22.78
CA ARG A 136 11.12 3.18 -22.11
C ARG A 136 11.15 3.44 -20.62
N ILE A 137 10.81 2.45 -19.82
CA ILE A 137 10.74 2.52 -18.36
C ILE A 137 11.57 1.38 -17.77
N LEU A 138 12.30 1.64 -16.69
CA LEU A 138 12.95 0.62 -15.87
C LEU A 138 12.27 0.63 -14.50
N ASP A 139 11.58 -0.45 -14.16
CA ASP A 139 10.99 -0.68 -12.84
C ASP A 139 11.89 -1.62 -12.03
N ILE A 140 12.31 -1.19 -10.85
CA ILE A 140 13.22 -1.93 -9.98
C ILE A 140 12.44 -2.33 -8.72
N GLY A 141 12.12 -3.61 -8.59
CA GLY A 141 11.30 -4.12 -7.47
C GLY A 141 9.81 -4.17 -7.80
N MET A 142 9.44 -5.02 -8.76
CA MET A 142 8.08 -5.11 -9.32
C MET A 142 7.00 -5.65 -8.33
N PHE A 143 7.38 -6.33 -7.25
CA PHE A 143 6.46 -6.98 -6.29
C PHE A 143 5.26 -7.69 -6.99
N SER A 144 4.03 -7.20 -6.84
CA SER A 144 2.82 -7.75 -7.46
C SER A 144 2.51 -7.19 -8.86
N GLY A 145 3.29 -6.23 -9.34
CA GLY A 145 3.20 -5.68 -10.70
C GLY A 145 2.27 -4.48 -10.87
N TYR A 146 1.72 -3.93 -9.79
CA TYR A 146 0.78 -2.79 -9.87
C TYR A 146 1.42 -1.55 -10.53
N SER A 147 2.58 -1.12 -10.04
CA SER A 147 3.32 0.03 -10.58
C SER A 147 3.67 -0.17 -12.06
N ALA A 148 4.21 -1.34 -12.39
CA ALA A 148 4.59 -1.71 -13.75
C ALA A 148 3.40 -1.62 -14.72
N LEU A 149 2.24 -2.18 -14.34
CA LEU A 149 1.04 -2.12 -15.17
C LEU A 149 0.54 -0.69 -15.32
N SER A 150 0.44 0.06 -14.22
CA SER A 150 -0.02 1.45 -14.23
C SER A 150 0.86 2.35 -15.12
N MET A 151 2.17 2.13 -15.07
CA MET A 151 3.14 2.82 -15.93
C MET A 151 3.04 2.38 -17.40
N ALA A 152 2.84 1.09 -17.66
CA ALA A 152 2.68 0.56 -19.02
C ALA A 152 1.45 1.15 -19.73
N GLU A 153 0.36 1.42 -19.01
CA GLU A 153 -0.82 2.10 -19.56
C GLU A 153 -0.56 3.55 -20.02
N ALA A 154 0.54 4.17 -19.56
CA ALA A 154 0.94 5.51 -19.98
C ALA A 154 1.77 5.51 -21.28
N LEU A 155 2.30 4.35 -21.67
CA LEU A 155 3.23 4.24 -22.79
C LEU A 155 2.48 4.30 -24.15
N PRO A 156 3.12 4.85 -25.19
CA PRO A 156 2.62 4.71 -26.56
C PRO A 156 2.67 3.23 -26.99
N GLY A 157 1.96 2.85 -28.06
CA GLY A 157 1.82 1.44 -28.46
C GLY A 157 3.10 0.66 -28.78
N GLN A 158 4.25 1.33 -28.94
CA GLN A 158 5.59 0.71 -29.09
C GLN A 158 6.51 1.01 -27.90
N GLY A 159 5.95 1.44 -26.77
CA GLY A 159 6.73 1.67 -25.56
C GLY A 159 7.10 0.37 -24.86
N GLU A 160 8.22 0.41 -24.14
CA GLU A 160 8.77 -0.76 -23.44
C GLU A 160 8.90 -0.49 -21.95
N ILE A 161 8.69 -1.53 -21.15
CA ILE A 161 8.99 -1.54 -19.72
C ILE A 161 9.90 -2.72 -19.41
N PHE A 162 10.99 -2.43 -18.71
CA PHE A 162 11.98 -3.40 -18.25
C PHE A 162 11.80 -3.58 -16.74
N LEU A 163 11.73 -4.82 -16.27
CA LEU A 163 11.49 -5.18 -14.88
C LEU A 163 12.75 -5.82 -14.29
N LEU A 164 13.14 -5.42 -13.07
CA LEU A 164 14.26 -5.99 -12.30
C LEU A 164 13.81 -6.53 -10.95
#